data_AF-A0A382Q964-F1
#
_entry.id   AF-A0A382Q964-F1
#
_cell.length_a   1.000
_cell.length_b   1.000
_cell.length_c   1.000
_cell.angle_alpha   90.00
_cell.angle_beta   90.00
_cell.angle_gamma   90.00
#
_symmetry.space_group_name_H-M   'P 1'
#
loop_
_entity.id
_entity.type
_entity.pdbx_description
1 polymer ?
#
loop_
_entity_poly.entity_id
_entity_poly.type
_entity_poly.pdbx_seq_one_letter_code
_entity_poly.pdbx_strand_id
1 'polypeptide(L)' 'MTSKPKNFDSSIFMTPEYWLDPYPALKVLRDHYPLYHDEKHGQWYLTRYDDVVNAFRDNNVHYSNRLY' A
#
# COMPACT_ATOMS: atom_id res chain seq x y z
N MET A 1 3.39 11.16 -19.49
CA MET A 1 4.13 11.42 -18.24
C MET A 1 3.15 11.98 -17.23
N THR A 2 2.48 11.12 -16.47
CA THR A 2 1.54 11.55 -15.42
C THR A 2 2.35 12.00 -14.21
N SER A 3 2.27 13.29 -13.88
CA SER A 3 2.87 13.85 -12.67
C SER A 3 2.35 13.10 -11.44
N LYS A 4 3.23 12.70 -10.54
CA LYS A 4 2.82 12.18 -9.23
C LYS A 4 1.90 13.21 -8.56
N PRO A 5 0.71 12.82 -8.08
CA PRO A 5 -0.10 13.72 -7.27
C PRO A 5 0.73 14.18 -6.06
N LYS A 6 0.47 15.39 -5.58
CA LYS A 6 1.40 16.01 -4.64
C LYS A 6 1.29 15.45 -3.22
N ASN A 7 0.15 14.87 -2.82
CA ASN A 7 -0.05 14.26 -1.51
C ASN A 7 -1.20 13.24 -1.54
N PHE A 8 -0.96 12.01 -1.08
CA PHE A 8 -2.01 11.04 -0.77
C PHE A 8 -2.25 11.08 0.75
N ASP A 9 -3.47 11.41 1.18
CA ASP A 9 -3.82 11.44 2.60
C ASP A 9 -4.19 10.04 3.09
N SER A 10 -3.39 9.46 3.97
CA SER A 10 -3.63 8.11 4.53
C SER A 10 -4.81 8.03 5.49
N SER A 11 -5.41 9.16 5.89
CA SER A 11 -6.63 9.15 6.71
C SER A 11 -7.78 8.37 6.05
N ILE A 12 -7.76 8.27 4.71
CA ILE A 12 -8.78 7.52 3.96
C ILE A 12 -8.83 6.04 4.34
N PHE A 13 -7.73 5.44 4.81
CA PHE A 13 -7.71 4.01 5.18
C PHE A 13 -8.58 3.68 6.39
N MET A 14 -8.96 4.72 7.14
CA MET A 14 -9.78 4.63 8.34
C MET A 14 -11.23 5.05 8.11
N THR A 15 -11.66 5.25 6.85
CA THR A 15 -13.05 5.65 6.55
C THR A 15 -13.92 4.46 6.13
N PRO A 16 -15.24 4.51 6.39
CA PRO A 16 -16.17 3.48 5.94
C PRO A 16 -16.16 3.25 4.42
N GLU A 17 -15.96 4.32 3.65
CA GLU A 17 -15.93 4.27 2.19
C GLU A 17 -14.77 3.40 1.70
N TYR A 18 -13.59 3.51 2.32
CA TYR A 18 -12.44 2.68 1.99
C TYR A 18 -12.67 1.21 2.36
N TRP A 19 -13.31 0.94 3.50
CA TRP A 19 -13.62 -0.43 3.90
C TRP A 19 -14.67 -1.08 2.99
N LEU A 20 -15.58 -0.29 2.42
CA LEU A 20 -16.58 -0.75 1.47
C LEU A 20 -15.97 -1.00 0.07
N ASP A 21 -15.15 -0.07 -0.40
CA ASP A 21 -14.47 -0.16 -1.69
C ASP A 21 -13.03 0.36 -1.61
N PRO A 22 -12.04 -0.51 -1.32
CA PRO A 22 -10.66 -0.09 -1.20
C PRO A 22 -9.98 0.09 -2.57
N TYR A 23 -10.54 -0.46 -3.65
CA TYR A 23 -9.86 -0.58 -4.93
C TYR A 23 -9.51 0.76 -5.59
N PRO A 24 -10.34 1.83 -5.51
CA PRO A 24 -9.99 3.15 -6.02
C PRO A 24 -8.74 3.72 -5.35
N ALA A 25 -8.65 3.66 -4.02
CA ALA A 25 -7.50 4.11 -3.26
C ALA A 25 -6.25 3.28 -3.59
N LEU A 26 -6.39 1.95 -3.59
CA LEU A 26 -5.29 1.03 -3.93
C LEU A 26 -4.80 1.23 -5.38
N LYS A 27 -5.68 1.64 -6.30
CA LYS A 27 -5.29 1.98 -7.68
C LYS A 27 -4.40 3.23 -7.72
N VAL A 28 -4.76 4.28 -6.98
CA VAL A 28 -3.95 5.51 -6.89
C VAL A 28 -2.57 5.19 -6.32
N LEU A 29 -2.49 4.39 -5.25
CA LEU A 29 -1.22 3.92 -4.71
C LEU A 29 -0.43 3.15 -5.76
N ARG A 30 -1.03 2.16 -6.43
CA ARG A 30 -0.32 1.36 -7.43
C ARG A 30 0.26 2.17 -8.59
N ASP A 31 -0.50 3.16 -9.06
CA ASP A 31 -0.15 3.97 -10.21
C ASP A 31 0.92 5.04 -9.88
N HIS A 32 0.95 5.54 -8.63
CA HIS A 32 1.79 6.69 -8.26
C HIS A 32 2.77 6.45 -7.09
N TYR A 33 2.43 5.57 -6.16
CA TYR A 33 3.17 5.25 -4.91
C TYR A 33 3.13 3.73 -4.63
N PRO A 34 3.71 2.90 -5.51
CA PRO A 34 3.55 1.44 -5.43
C PRO A 34 4.05 0.82 -4.13
N LEU A 35 5.02 1.49 -3.49
CA LEU A 35 5.45 1.34 -2.11
C LEU A 35 5.18 2.67 -1.40
N TYR A 36 4.24 2.69 -0.47
CA TYR A 36 3.81 3.90 0.25
C TYR A 36 4.00 3.71 1.76
N HIS A 37 4.66 4.67 2.40
CA HIS A 37 4.78 4.73 3.85
C HIS A 37 3.67 5.60 4.42
N ASP A 38 2.82 4.99 5.22
CA ASP A 38 1.80 5.66 6.00
C ASP A 38 2.38 6.07 7.35
N GLU A 39 2.87 7.30 7.43
CA GLU A 39 3.47 7.85 8.66
C GLU A 39 2.46 7.97 9.81
N LYS A 40 1.16 8.11 9.51
CA LYS A 40 0.12 8.27 10.54
C LYS A 40 -0.11 6.97 11.30
N HIS A 41 -0.05 5.85 10.58
CA HIS A 41 -0.34 4.53 11.14
C HIS A 41 0.92 3.65 11.31
N GLY A 42 2.08 4.12 10.84
CA GLY A 42 3.35 3.40 10.95
C GLY A 42 3.41 2.14 10.09
N GLN A 43 2.75 2.17 8.92
CA GLN A 43 2.57 1.00 8.05
C GLN A 43 3.13 1.24 6.65
N TRP A 44 3.53 0.15 6.00
CA TRP A 44 3.92 0.16 4.59
C TRP A 44 2.85 -0.52 3.74
N TYR A 45 2.43 0.15 2.68
CA TYR A 45 1.52 -0.36 1.67
C TYR A 45 2.31 -0.78 0.43
N LEU A 46 2.18 -2.05 0.05
CA LEU A 46 2.76 -2.63 -1.16
C LEU A 46 1.64 -3.05 -2.11
N THR A 47 1.56 -2.46 -3.30
CA THR A 47 0.33 -2.52 -4.12
C THR A 47 0.50 -3.07 -5.54
N ARG A 48 1.74 -3.25 -6.01
CA ARG A 48 2.02 -3.95 -7.27
C ARG A 48 2.03 -5.45 -7.03
N TYR A 49 1.38 -6.17 -7.94
CA TYR A 49 1.28 -7.62 -7.86
C TYR A 49 2.67 -8.29 -7.78
N ASP A 50 3.60 -7.90 -8.65
CA ASP A 50 4.93 -8.49 -8.70
C ASP A 50 5.70 -8.27 -7.39
N ASP A 51 5.62 -7.06 -6.80
CA ASP A 51 6.29 -6.76 -5.54
C ASP A 51 5.71 -7.59 -4.39
N VAL A 52 4.38 -7.75 -4.34
CA VAL A 52 3.70 -8.59 -3.35
C VAL A 52 4.11 -10.05 -3.51
N VAL A 53 4.10 -10.59 -4.73
CA VAL A 53 4.52 -11.98 -5.01
C VAL A 53 5.97 -12.21 -4.59
N ASN A 54 6.87 -11.26 -4.88
CA ASN A 54 8.27 -11.36 -4.49
C ASN A 54 8.43 -11.36 -2.97
N ALA A 55 7.70 -10.50 -2.24
CA ALA A 55 7.72 -10.47 -0.78
C ALA A 55 7.21 -11.78 -0.16
N PHE A 56 6.16 -12.38 -0.73
CA PHE A 56 5.66 -13.67 -0.26
C PHE A 56 6.59 -14.85 -0.55
N ARG A 57 7.40 -14.77 -1.61
CA ARG A 57 8.37 -15.82 -1.99
C ARG A 57 9.69 -15.75 -1.23
N ASP A 58 9.91 -14.68 -0.48
CA ASP A 58 11.15 -14.40 0.25
C ASP A 58 11.41 -15.39 1.42
N ASN A 59 10.53 -16.36 1.68
CA ASN A 59 10.73 -17.44 2.67
C ASN A 59 11.16 -16.95 4.07
N ASN A 60 10.66 -15.79 4.50
CA ASN A 60 11.02 -15.15 5.78
C ASN A 60 12.50 -14.75 5.93
N VAL A 61 13.23 -14.55 4.83
CA VAL A 61 14.63 -14.11 4.88
C VAL A 61 14.72 -12.61 5.22
N HIS A 62 13.80 -11.80 4.70
CA HIS A 62 13.72 -10.35 4.91
C HIS A 62 12.34 -9.94 5.44
N TYR A 63 11.26 -10.58 4.97
CA TYR A 63 9.89 -10.23 5.33
C TYR A 63 9.20 -11.38 6.04
N SER A 64 8.61 -11.12 7.21
CA SER A 64 7.85 -12.12 7.97
C SER A 64 6.34 -11.91 7.82
N ASN A 65 5.59 -13.01 7.80
CA ASN A 65 4.12 -12.99 7.83
C ASN A 65 3.54 -12.94 9.25
N ARG A 66 4.39 -12.75 10.28
CA ARG A 66 3.96 -12.67 11.67
C ARG A 66 3.25 -11.34 11.91
N LEU A 67 1.98 -11.41 12.27
CA LEU A 67 1.30 -10.29 12.91
C LEU A 67 2.01 -10.01 14.25
N TYR A 68 2.28 -8.74 14.53
CA TYR A 68 3.06 -8.21 15.67
C TYR A 68 3.01 -9.06 16.95
#